data_AF-A0A6G0KEU8-F1
#
_entry.id   AF-A0A6G0KEU8-F1
#
_cell.length_a   1.000
_cell.length_b   1.000
_cell.length_c   1.000
_cell.angle_alpha   90.00
_cell.angle_beta   90.00
_cell.angle_gamma   90.00
#
_symmetry.space_group_name_H-M   'P 1'
#
loop_
_entity.id
_entity.type
_entity.pdbx_description
1 polymer ?
#
loop_
_entity_poly.entity_id
_entity_poly.type
_entity_poly.pdbx_seq_one_letter_code
_entity_poly.pdbx_strand_id
1 'polypeptide(L)'
;MADFTPEQLEACLLQLTHPETEQIKQAEAALKAYTKQIAAVGGLLTQLQLSAKPEVRQLAALMLRKKIFKHWPKLDAAAQAQAKQVLLSRAAEDPVHVVRS
;
A
#
# COMPACT_ATOMS: atom_id res chain seq x y z
N MET A 1 18.66 -2.13 -2.88
CA MET A 1 17.48 -2.46 -2.06
C MET A 1 16.36 -1.58 -2.61
N ALA A 2 15.19 -2.13 -2.94
CA ALA A 2 14.17 -1.37 -3.67
C ALA A 2 13.44 -0.41 -2.73
N ASP A 3 14.07 0.72 -2.41
CA ASP A 3 13.43 1.83 -1.71
C ASP A 3 12.60 2.61 -2.73
N PHE A 4 11.30 2.37 -2.78
CA PHE A 4 10.39 3.17 -3.60
C PHE A 4 10.21 4.54 -2.96
N THR A 5 10.39 5.61 -3.73
CA THR A 5 9.87 6.92 -3.33
C THR A 5 8.34 6.90 -3.37
N PRO A 6 7.64 7.79 -2.63
CA PRO A 6 6.18 7.86 -2.66
C PRO A 6 5.63 7.99 -4.10
N GLU A 7 6.25 8.82 -4.92
CA GLU A 7 5.83 9.05 -6.32
C GLU A 7 6.02 7.79 -7.18
N GLN A 8 7.14 7.08 -7.01
CA GLN A 8 7.40 5.82 -7.72
C GLN A 8 6.43 4.72 -7.31
N LEU A 9 6.08 4.65 -6.02
CA LEU A 9 5.10 3.69 -5.52
C LEU A 9 3.71 3.98 -6.07
N GLU A 10 3.31 5.26 -6.12
CA GLU A 10 2.06 5.69 -6.73
C GLU A 10 2.00 5.32 -8.22
N ALA A 11 3.05 5.62 -8.98
CA ALA A 11 3.14 5.26 -10.40
C ALA A 11 3.06 3.74 -10.62
N CYS A 12 3.72 2.95 -9.76
CA CYS A 12 3.71 1.49 -9.86
C CYS A 12 2.33 0.91 -9.52
N LEU A 13 1.63 1.47 -8.52
CA LEU A 13 0.26 1.09 -8.20
C LEU A 13 -0.72 1.49 -9.31
N LEU A 14 -0.51 2.64 -9.97
CA LEU A 14 -1.29 3.06 -11.13
C LEU A 14 -1.09 2.16 -12.34
N GLN A 15 0.12 1.67 -12.59
CA GLN A 15 0.37 0.73 -13.68
C GLN A 15 -0.46 -0.56 -13.55
N LEU A 16 -0.84 -0.95 -12.33
CA LEU A 16 -1.74 -2.10 -12.11
C LEU A 16 -3.19 -1.83 -12.53
N THR A 17 -3.59 -0.57 -12.69
CA THR A 17 -4.95 -0.19 -13.12
C THR A 17 -5.06 0.02 -14.63
N HIS A 18 -3.92 0.12 -15.33
CA HIS A 18 -3.88 0.20 -16.79
C HIS A 18 -4.04 -1.18 -17.46
N PRO A 19 -4.60 -1.27 -18.69
CA PRO A 19 -4.87 -2.54 -19.37
C PRO A 19 -3.63 -3.26 -19.94
N GLU A 20 -2.44 -2.66 -19.81
CA GLU A 20 -1.21 -3.20 -20.40
C GLU A 20 -0.67 -4.38 -19.56
N THR A 21 -0.91 -5.60 -20.04
CA THR A 21 -0.60 -6.84 -19.31
C THR A 21 0.88 -6.97 -18.92
N GLU A 22 1.81 -6.53 -19.79
CA GLU A 22 3.25 -6.60 -19.52
C GLU A 22 3.69 -5.59 -18.44
N GLN A 23 3.14 -4.38 -18.46
CA GLN A 23 3.38 -3.37 -17.41
C GLN A 23 2.77 -3.81 -16.07
N ILE A 24 1.57 -4.40 -16.09
CA ILE A 24 0.95 -4.96 -14.88
C ILE A 24 1.86 -6.03 -14.25
N LYS A 25 2.34 -7.01 -15.05
CA LYS A 25 3.23 -8.07 -14.54
C LYS A 25 4.52 -7.50 -13.96
N GLN A 26 5.13 -6.51 -14.63
CA GLN A 26 6.36 -5.88 -14.18
C GLN A 26 6.16 -5.11 -12.87
N ALA A 27 5.09 -4.32 -12.78
CA ALA A 27 4.70 -3.59 -11.58
C ALA A 27 4.39 -4.55 -10.43
N GLU A 28 3.65 -5.63 -10.68
CA GLU A 28 3.32 -6.63 -9.68
C GLU A 28 4.58 -7.35 -9.18
N ALA A 29 5.51 -7.72 -10.06
CA ALA A 29 6.78 -8.33 -9.67
C ALA A 29 7.61 -7.41 -8.78
N ALA A 30 7.69 -6.12 -9.13
CA ALA A 30 8.41 -5.11 -8.36
C ALA A 30 7.76 -4.89 -6.98
N LEU A 31 6.44 -4.74 -6.92
CA LEU A 31 5.66 -4.63 -5.69
C LEU A 31 5.74 -5.89 -4.83
N LYS A 32 5.79 -7.08 -5.44
CA LYS A 32 5.96 -8.35 -4.73
C LYS A 32 7.33 -8.47 -4.08
N ALA A 33 8.38 -7.91 -4.69
CA ALA A 33 9.69 -7.81 -4.07
C ALA A 33 9.70 -6.77 -2.93
N TYR A 34 9.11 -5.60 -3.16
CA TYR A 34 9.00 -4.52 -2.17
C TYR A 34 8.23 -4.95 -0.92
N THR A 35 7.04 -5.54 -1.09
CA THR A 35 6.18 -5.99 0.02
C THR A 35 6.76 -7.09 0.90
N LYS A 36 7.88 -7.71 0.50
CA LYS A 36 8.64 -8.61 1.39
C LYS A 36 9.43 -7.85 2.44
N GLN A 37 9.69 -6.57 2.24
CA GLN A 37 10.42 -5.72 3.16
C GLN A 37 9.47 -5.07 4.17
N ILE A 38 9.98 -4.77 5.37
CA ILE A 38 9.21 -4.09 6.42
C ILE A 38 8.96 -2.62 6.04
N ALA A 39 9.91 -2.00 5.32
CA ALA A 39 9.81 -0.63 4.80
C ALA A 39 8.57 -0.42 3.92
N ALA A 40 8.05 -1.48 3.29
CA ALA A 40 6.84 -1.41 2.50
C ALA A 40 5.59 -1.03 3.32
N VAL A 41 5.56 -1.34 4.63
CA VAL A 41 4.44 -0.92 5.48
C VAL A 41 4.34 0.60 5.55
N GLY A 42 5.48 1.28 5.77
CA GLY A 42 5.54 2.74 5.80
C GLY A 42 5.16 3.35 4.45
N GLY A 43 5.75 2.85 3.35
CA GLY A 43 5.44 3.35 2.01
C GLY A 43 3.96 3.20 1.65
N LEU A 44 3.36 2.04 1.93
CA LEU A 44 1.94 1.78 1.66
C LEU A 44 1.01 2.65 2.54
N LEU A 45 1.36 2.89 3.80
CA LEU A 45 0.61 3.80 4.67
C LEU A 45 0.67 5.24 4.16
N THR A 46 1.84 5.69 3.71
CA THR A 46 1.99 7.01 3.09
C THR A 46 1.10 7.13 1.84
N GLN A 47 1.03 6.11 0.99
CA GLN A 47 0.14 6.12 -0.18
C GLN A 47 -1.34 6.15 0.19
N LEU A 48 -1.73 5.36 1.20
CA LEU A 48 -3.08 5.37 1.75
C LEU A 48 -3.47 6.77 2.26
N GLN A 49 -2.50 7.53 2.77
CA GLN A 49 -2.72 8.87 3.30
C GLN A 49 -2.61 9.99 2.27
N LEU A 50 -1.61 9.96 1.40
CA LEU A 50 -1.26 11.10 0.56
C LEU A 50 -1.79 10.99 -0.87
N SER A 51 -2.10 9.78 -1.36
CA SER A 51 -2.53 9.63 -2.74
C SER A 51 -3.91 10.25 -2.96
N ALA A 52 -4.01 11.09 -3.98
CA ALA A 52 -5.27 11.71 -4.41
C ALA A 52 -6.17 10.73 -5.19
N LYS A 53 -5.63 9.61 -5.65
CA LYS A 53 -6.33 8.66 -6.53
C LYS A 53 -6.96 7.53 -5.72
N PRO A 54 -8.28 7.31 -5.81
CA PRO A 54 -8.96 6.27 -5.04
C PRO A 54 -8.46 4.86 -5.37
N GLU A 55 -8.14 4.56 -6.63
CA GLU A 55 -7.64 3.26 -7.05
C GLU A 55 -6.29 2.91 -6.40
N VAL A 56 -5.38 3.88 -6.33
CA VAL A 56 -4.07 3.73 -5.69
C VAL A 56 -4.23 3.47 -4.20
N ARG A 57 -5.11 4.23 -3.54
CA ARG A 57 -5.41 4.04 -2.10
C ARG A 57 -5.98 2.65 -1.83
N GLN A 58 -6.91 2.18 -2.66
CA GLN A 58 -7.50 0.85 -2.52
C GLN A 58 -6.48 -0.28 -2.72
N LEU A 59 -5.63 -0.17 -3.76
CA LEU A 59 -4.56 -1.13 -3.99
C LEU A 59 -3.54 -1.11 -2.84
N ALA A 60 -3.15 0.06 -2.37
CA ALA A 60 -2.27 0.20 -1.21
C ALA A 60 -2.86 -0.46 0.03
N ALA A 61 -4.15 -0.24 0.31
CA ALA A 61 -4.89 -0.88 1.40
C ALA A 61 -4.92 -2.41 1.27
N LEU A 62 -5.19 -2.93 0.06
CA LEU A 62 -5.24 -4.36 -0.23
C LEU A 62 -3.87 -5.01 0.00
N MET A 63 -2.81 -4.41 -0.54
CA MET A 63 -1.44 -4.91 -0.36
C MET A 63 -1.03 -4.87 1.10
N LEU A 64 -1.36 -3.78 1.80
CA LEU A 64 -1.09 -3.61 3.22
C LEU A 64 -1.82 -4.68 4.02
N ARG A 65 -3.12 -4.89 3.82
CA ARG A 65 -3.91 -5.95 4.49
C ARG A 65 -3.30 -7.34 4.33
N LYS A 66 -2.79 -7.67 3.13
CA LYS A 66 -2.17 -8.98 2.85
C LYS A 66 -0.81 -9.18 3.53
N LYS A 67 -0.11 -8.11 3.92
CA LYS A 67 1.29 -8.15 4.36
C LYS A 67 1.50 -7.67 5.79
N ILE A 68 0.60 -6.84 6.29
CA ILE A 68 0.69 -6.22 7.61
C ILE A 68 0.75 -7.28 8.69
N PHE A 69 -0.05 -8.35 8.64
CA PHE A 69 0.01 -9.43 9.63
C PHE A 69 1.39 -10.11 9.73
N LYS A 70 2.11 -10.23 8.61
CA LYS A 70 3.44 -10.85 8.58
C LYS A 70 4.53 -9.92 9.13
N HIS A 71 4.39 -8.62 8.90
CA HIS A 71 5.37 -7.60 9.31
C HIS A 71 5.04 -6.95 10.66
N TRP A 72 3.80 -7.08 11.14
CA TRP A 72 3.30 -6.53 12.39
C TRP A 72 4.22 -6.78 13.60
N PRO A 73 4.63 -8.04 13.89
CA PRO A 73 5.51 -8.30 15.03
C PRO A 73 6.93 -7.74 14.86
N LYS A 74 7.30 -7.32 13.65
CA LYS A 74 8.62 -6.73 13.36
C LYS A 74 8.63 -5.20 13.44
N LEU A 75 7.45 -4.57 13.54
CA LEU A 75 7.31 -3.15 13.78
C LEU A 75 7.46 -2.89 15.28
N ASP A 76 8.14 -1.80 15.62
CA ASP A 76 8.22 -1.30 16.99
C ASP A 76 6.86 -0.76 17.47
N ALA A 77 6.72 -0.57 18.77
CA ALA A 77 5.46 -0.14 19.37
C ALA A 77 4.97 1.22 18.83
N ALA A 78 5.90 2.14 18.52
CA ALA A 78 5.55 3.44 17.97
C ALA A 78 5.03 3.33 16.54
N ALA A 79 5.69 2.58 15.66
CA ALA A 79 5.19 2.37 14.30
C ALA A 79 3.87 1.59 14.27
N GLN A 80 3.67 0.63 15.18
CA GLN A 80 2.37 -0.05 15.32
C GLN A 80 1.25 0.90 15.74
N ALA A 81 1.51 1.79 16.71
CA ALA A 81 0.54 2.79 17.14
C ALA A 81 0.19 3.76 16.01
N GLN A 82 1.22 4.25 15.29
CA GLN A 82 1.03 5.13 14.15
C GLN A 82 0.24 4.43 13.03
N ALA A 83 0.62 3.21 12.65
CA ALA A 83 -0.10 2.44 11.64
C ALA A 83 -1.58 2.22 12.01
N LYS A 84 -1.87 1.90 13.27
CA LYS A 84 -3.25 1.80 13.78
C LYS A 84 -4.01 3.11 13.64
N GLN A 85 -3.42 4.21 14.10
CA GLN A 85 -4.03 5.54 14.03
C GLN A 85 -4.37 5.91 12.58
N VAL A 86 -3.43 5.70 11.67
CA VAL A 86 -3.61 5.97 10.23
C VAL A 86 -4.72 5.10 9.65
N LEU A 87 -4.70 3.81 9.91
CA LEU A 87 -5.70 2.87 9.40
C LEU A 87 -7.10 3.17 9.92
N LEU A 88 -7.25 3.48 11.20
CA LEU A 88 -8.53 3.85 11.82
C LEU A 88 -9.05 5.17 11.25
N SER A 89 -8.20 6.19 11.15
CA SER A 89 -8.57 7.50 10.60
C SER A 89 -9.05 7.37 9.15
N ARG A 90 -8.31 6.61 8.33
CA ARG A 90 -8.70 6.38 6.93
C ARG A 90 -9.92 5.50 6.77
N ALA A 91 -10.08 4.46 7.60
CA ALA A 91 -11.29 3.63 7.58
C ALA A 91 -12.55 4.42 7.95
N ALA A 92 -12.43 5.46 8.77
CA ALA A 92 -13.53 6.36 9.13
C ALA A 92 -13.81 7.43 8.06
N GLU A 93 -12.78 7.91 7.36
CA GLU A 93 -12.90 8.98 6.36
C GLU A 93 -13.27 8.50 4.95
N ASP A 94 -12.94 7.26 4.57
CA ASP A 94 -13.11 6.82 3.19
C ASP A 94 -14.61 6.51 2.89
N PRO A 95 -15.29 7.31 2.04
CA PRO A 95 -16.71 7.15 1.77
C PRO A 95 -17.01 6.05 0.73
N VAL A 96 -15.96 5.50 0.09
CA VAL A 96 -16.11 4.55 -1.02
C VAL A 96 -15.95 3.11 -0.53
N HIS A 97 -17.09 2.51 -0.18
CA HIS A 97 -17.23 1.09 0.14
C HIS A 97 -17.19 0.22 -1.14
N VAL A 98 -16.05 0.16 -1.82
CA VAL A 98 -15.83 -0.71 -2.99
C VAL A 98 -14.56 -1.49 -2.65
N VAL A 99 -14.57 -2.73 -2.16
CA VAL A 99 -15.29 -3.94 -2.59
C VAL A 99 -15.46 -4.84 -1.36
N ARG A 100 -16.69 -5.29 -1.08
CA ARG A 100 -16.89 -6.53 -0.29
C ARG A 100 -16.43 -7.68 -1.19
N SER A 101 -15.30 -8.29 -0.86
CA SER A 101 -14.89 -9.60 -1.40
C SER A 101 -14.73 -10.57 -0.24
#